data_AF-A0A6F9BR58-F1
#
_entry.id   AF-A0A6F9BR58-F1
#
_cell.length_a   1.000
_cell.length_b   1.000
_cell.length_c   1.000
_cell.angle_alpha   90.00
_cell.angle_beta   90.00
_cell.angle_gamma   90.00
#
_symmetry.space_group_name_H-M   'P 1'
#
loop_
_entity.id
_entity.type
_entity.pdbx_description
1 polymer ?
#
loop_
_entity_poly.entity_id
_entity_poly.type
_entity_poly.pdbx_seq_one_letter_code
_entity_poly.pdbx_strand_id
1 'polypeptide(L)'
;MGQTPFFQLVKLRKLGLSDNEIQRLPPEIANFMQLTSWKFQRAFRTAKLSKLPESFPELRNLTCLSINDISLQALPETIGKSLSLLHRLEELDLGNNEIYNLEIGSMKSLLCLDVSENKLEHLPEEMGGLVSLTDLLVSQNLIDALPEGIGKLRRLIGKLKRLSNFNCDRNRLASLPKEIGGCCSLNVFCVRENRLTRIPSEISQASELHVFDVSGNRLLHLPVSLTTLRLKALWLSENQSQPLLTFQNDIDPESGEKSLVNDMVDDTWDDKAMKRISAIHFLDDNDDEDDEKGRLMRQATPHPGELKTMKKAVENLRKDLNAAKALDSNKNEVNNATVTTSV
;
A
#
# COMPACT_ATOMS: atom_id res chain seq x y z
N MET A 1 -29.72 -31.48 23.73
CA MET A 1 -29.43 -30.05 23.49
C MET A 1 -29.35 -29.86 21.99
N GLY A 2 -30.31 -29.15 21.39
CA GLY A 2 -30.49 -29.10 19.94
C GLY A 2 -29.38 -28.29 19.27
N GLN A 3 -28.65 -28.91 18.34
CA GLN A 3 -27.84 -28.18 17.38
C GLN A 3 -28.76 -27.22 16.61
N THR A 4 -28.37 -25.94 16.51
CA THR A 4 -29.16 -24.92 15.82
C THR A 4 -29.38 -25.29 14.34
N PRO A 5 -30.59 -25.08 13.76
CA PRO A 5 -30.92 -25.51 12.40
C PRO A 5 -29.95 -25.01 11.32
N PHE A 6 -29.31 -23.86 11.57
CA PHE A 6 -28.36 -23.23 10.66
C PHE A 6 -27.13 -24.12 10.37
N PHE A 7 -26.55 -24.78 11.38
CA PHE A 7 -25.37 -25.64 11.19
C PHE A 7 -25.70 -27.02 10.63
N GLN A 8 -26.96 -27.26 10.23
CA GLN A 8 -27.39 -28.48 9.53
C GLN A 8 -27.43 -28.28 8.00
N LEU A 9 -27.07 -27.09 7.50
CA LEU A 9 -27.02 -26.78 6.07
C LEU A 9 -25.81 -27.44 5.38
N VAL A 10 -25.75 -28.77 5.38
CA VAL A 10 -24.63 -29.58 4.85
C VAL A 10 -24.38 -29.43 3.34
N LYS A 11 -25.33 -28.84 2.60
CA LYS A 11 -25.21 -28.54 1.16
C LYS A 11 -24.71 -27.12 0.87
N LEU A 12 -24.45 -26.31 1.90
CA LEU A 12 -23.99 -24.93 1.76
C LEU A 12 -22.61 -24.91 1.10
N ARG A 13 -22.47 -24.17 -0.01
CA ARG A 13 -21.20 -24.02 -0.74
C ARG A 13 -20.55 -22.66 -0.55
N LYS A 14 -21.35 -21.62 -0.32
CA LYS A 14 -20.87 -20.26 -0.14
C LYS A 14 -21.50 -19.69 1.12
N LEU A 15 -20.68 -19.11 2.00
CA LEU A 15 -21.11 -18.45 3.21
C LEU A 15 -20.49 -17.05 3.20
N GLY A 16 -21.35 -16.03 3.12
CA GLY A 16 -20.97 -14.64 3.30
C GLY A 16 -21.55 -14.15 4.60
N LEU A 17 -20.71 -13.65 5.49
CA LEU A 17 -21.09 -13.10 6.77
C LEU A 17 -20.39 -11.75 6.89
N SER A 18 -20.99 -10.72 6.30
CA SER A 18 -20.54 -9.33 6.44
C SER A 18 -21.44 -8.60 7.43
N ASP A 19 -20.92 -7.63 8.17
CA ASP A 19 -21.72 -6.66 8.94
C ASP A 19 -22.64 -7.28 10.01
N ASN A 20 -22.23 -8.42 10.56
CA ASN A 20 -22.95 -9.09 11.63
C ASN A 20 -22.28 -8.83 12.99
N GLU A 21 -23.07 -8.82 14.07
CA GLU A 21 -22.59 -8.70 15.45
C GLU A 21 -22.08 -10.04 16.04
N ILE A 22 -21.51 -10.91 15.19
CA ILE A 22 -21.03 -12.23 15.60
C ILE A 22 -19.83 -12.07 16.51
N GLN A 23 -20.00 -12.43 17.79
CA GLN A 23 -18.95 -12.34 18.80
C GLN A 23 -18.02 -13.55 18.80
N ARG A 24 -18.54 -14.74 18.43
CA ARG A 24 -17.81 -16.01 18.38
C ARG A 24 -18.34 -16.87 17.25
N LEU A 25 -17.43 -17.59 16.59
CA LEU A 25 -17.77 -18.65 15.66
C LEU A 25 -17.81 -19.98 16.42
N PRO A 26 -18.96 -20.67 16.46
CA PRO A 26 -19.07 -21.92 17.20
C PRO A 26 -18.41 -23.07 16.42
N PRO A 27 -17.94 -24.14 17.09
CA PRO A 27 -17.28 -25.27 16.44
C PRO A 27 -18.10 -25.94 15.32
N GLU A 28 -19.42 -25.84 15.39
CA GLU A 28 -20.38 -26.36 14.42
C GLU A 28 -20.25 -25.73 13.03
N ILE A 29 -19.46 -24.67 12.85
CA ILE A 29 -19.06 -24.16 11.53
C ILE A 29 -18.45 -25.27 10.66
N ALA A 30 -17.78 -26.25 11.28
CA ALA A 30 -17.19 -27.42 10.63
C ALA A 30 -18.22 -28.32 9.94
N ASN A 31 -19.51 -28.23 10.29
CA ASN A 31 -20.57 -29.02 9.66
C ASN A 31 -20.82 -28.63 8.19
N PHE A 32 -20.32 -27.48 7.73
CA PHE A 32 -20.44 -27.05 6.34
C PHE A 32 -19.43 -27.78 5.43
N MET A 33 -19.53 -29.10 5.37
CA MET A 33 -18.61 -29.99 4.67
C MET A 33 -18.49 -29.72 3.16
N GLN A 34 -19.47 -29.07 2.54
CA GLN A 34 -19.45 -28.70 1.12
C GLN A 34 -19.02 -27.24 0.88
N LEU A 35 -18.61 -26.51 1.91
CA LEU A 35 -18.25 -25.10 1.79
C LEU A 35 -16.98 -24.95 0.95
N THR A 36 -17.08 -24.19 -0.13
CA THR A 36 -15.97 -23.88 -1.03
C THR A 36 -15.51 -22.44 -0.88
N SER A 37 -16.41 -21.54 -0.50
CA SER A 37 -16.09 -20.12 -0.30
C SER A 37 -16.69 -19.62 1.00
N TRP A 38 -15.84 -19.03 1.84
CA TRP A 38 -16.26 -18.34 3.03
C TRP A 38 -15.67 -16.94 3.06
N LYS A 39 -16.54 -15.95 3.15
CA LYS A 39 -16.17 -14.55 3.37
C LYS A 39 -16.76 -14.09 4.69
N PHE A 40 -15.92 -13.61 5.58
CA PHE A 40 -16.28 -13.03 6.86
C PHE A 40 -15.65 -11.65 6.96
N GLN A 41 -16.48 -10.63 7.09
CA GLN A 41 -16.03 -9.26 7.25
C GLN A 41 -16.89 -8.59 8.30
N ARG A 42 -16.33 -7.68 9.10
CA ARG A 42 -17.12 -6.99 10.10
C ARG A 42 -16.79 -5.51 10.13
N ALA A 43 -17.81 -4.66 10.18
CA ALA A 43 -17.64 -3.21 10.22
C ALA A 43 -17.56 -2.60 11.63
N PHE A 44 -17.97 -3.31 12.69
CA PHE A 44 -18.16 -2.71 14.03
C PHE A 44 -17.16 -3.19 15.09
N ARG A 45 -16.43 -2.22 15.66
CA ARG A 45 -15.24 -2.35 16.52
C ARG A 45 -15.44 -2.94 17.93
N THR A 46 -16.65 -3.35 18.32
CA THR A 46 -16.99 -3.57 19.73
C THR A 46 -16.85 -5.02 20.22
N ALA A 47 -16.84 -6.02 19.34
CA ALA A 47 -16.55 -7.40 19.71
C ALA A 47 -15.14 -7.79 19.25
N LYS A 48 -14.45 -8.73 19.90
CA LYS A 48 -13.13 -9.21 19.45
C LYS A 48 -13.25 -10.67 19.06
N LEU A 49 -13.17 -10.99 17.77
CA LEU A 49 -13.00 -12.38 17.34
C LEU A 49 -11.50 -12.64 17.23
N SER A 50 -10.86 -12.83 18.38
CA SER A 50 -9.41 -12.95 18.44
C SER A 50 -8.88 -14.30 17.93
N LYS A 51 -9.74 -15.32 17.78
CA LYS A 51 -9.39 -16.68 17.36
C LYS A 51 -10.50 -17.33 16.54
N LEU A 52 -10.11 -18.16 15.57
CA LEU A 52 -11.00 -19.11 14.90
C LEU A 52 -11.15 -20.40 15.74
N PRO A 53 -12.25 -21.17 15.60
CA PRO A 53 -12.44 -22.41 16.33
C PRO A 53 -11.43 -23.49 15.88
N GLU A 54 -11.06 -24.40 16.79
CA GLU A 54 -10.10 -25.48 16.49
C GLU A 54 -10.59 -26.47 15.42
N SER A 55 -11.92 -26.58 15.23
CA SER A 55 -12.56 -27.40 14.20
C SER A 55 -12.52 -26.77 12.80
N PHE A 56 -12.04 -25.52 12.67
CA PHE A 56 -11.95 -24.82 11.39
C PHE A 56 -11.28 -25.63 10.25
N PRO A 57 -10.18 -26.39 10.49
CA PRO A 57 -9.52 -27.16 9.43
C PRO A 57 -10.36 -28.31 8.84
N GLU A 58 -11.53 -28.64 9.39
CA GLU A 58 -12.44 -29.65 8.84
C GLU A 58 -13.12 -29.21 7.53
N LEU A 59 -13.07 -27.92 7.20
CA LEU A 59 -13.61 -27.34 5.97
C LEU A 59 -12.74 -27.63 4.74
N ARG A 60 -12.46 -28.91 4.48
CA ARG A 60 -11.49 -29.43 3.49
C ARG A 60 -11.75 -29.04 2.03
N ASN A 61 -12.96 -28.57 1.73
CA ASN A 61 -13.38 -28.17 0.38
C ASN A 61 -13.21 -26.68 0.11
N LEU A 62 -12.75 -25.89 1.09
CA LEU A 62 -12.52 -24.46 0.90
C LEU A 62 -11.45 -24.22 -0.16
N THR A 63 -11.81 -23.38 -1.13
CA THR A 63 -10.93 -22.86 -2.18
C THR A 63 -10.67 -21.36 -2.01
N CYS A 64 -11.59 -20.64 -1.36
CA CYS A 64 -11.49 -19.21 -1.11
C CYS A 64 -11.93 -18.90 0.33
N LEU A 65 -11.03 -18.29 1.10
CA LEU A 65 -11.26 -17.85 2.46
C LEU A 65 -10.87 -16.38 2.59
N SER A 66 -11.82 -15.54 2.99
CA SER A 66 -11.58 -14.13 3.30
C SER A 66 -12.11 -13.86 4.71
N ILE A 67 -11.24 -13.39 5.60
CA ILE A 67 -11.57 -13.09 6.99
C ILE A 67 -10.91 -11.76 7.36
N ASN A 68 -11.64 -10.66 7.19
CA ASN A 68 -11.10 -9.30 7.30
C ASN A 68 -11.80 -8.49 8.39
N ASP A 69 -11.09 -7.56 9.02
CA ASP A 69 -11.65 -6.58 9.97
C ASP A 69 -12.33 -7.20 11.21
N ILE A 70 -11.70 -8.25 11.78
CA ILE A 70 -12.26 -8.97 12.95
C ILE A 70 -11.35 -8.94 14.18
N SER A 71 -10.25 -8.18 14.13
CA SER A 71 -9.19 -8.16 15.15
C SER A 71 -8.58 -9.54 15.41
N LEU A 72 -8.45 -10.36 14.35
CA LEU A 72 -7.82 -11.67 14.45
C LEU A 72 -6.35 -11.50 14.80
N GLN A 73 -5.89 -12.13 15.88
CA GLN A 73 -4.50 -11.97 16.34
C GLN A 73 -3.59 -13.10 15.88
N ALA A 74 -4.15 -14.29 15.72
CA ALA A 74 -3.44 -15.44 15.21
C ALA A 74 -4.44 -16.40 14.57
N LEU A 75 -3.99 -17.10 13.54
CA LEU A 75 -4.67 -18.32 13.13
C LEU A 75 -4.44 -19.39 14.21
N PRO A 76 -5.36 -20.37 14.38
CA PRO A 76 -5.14 -21.48 15.30
C PRO A 76 -3.80 -22.17 15.01
N GLU A 77 -3.03 -22.58 16.01
CA GLU A 77 -1.80 -23.40 15.81
C GLU A 77 -2.10 -24.69 15.03
N THR A 78 -3.34 -25.17 15.14
CA THR A 78 -3.83 -26.28 14.36
C THR A 78 -4.02 -25.92 12.90
N ILE A 79 -4.09 -24.66 12.47
CA ILE A 79 -4.05 -24.32 11.05
C ILE A 79 -2.69 -24.77 10.50
N GLY A 80 -1.55 -24.30 11.00
CA GLY A 80 -0.20 -24.70 10.54
C GLY A 80 -0.04 -26.21 10.32
N LYS A 81 -0.46 -27.00 11.32
CA LYS A 81 -0.37 -28.47 11.36
C LYS A 81 -1.52 -29.19 10.60
N SER A 82 -2.74 -28.68 10.65
CA SER A 82 -3.93 -29.22 9.96
C SER A 82 -4.11 -28.64 8.56
N LEU A 83 -3.24 -27.76 8.09
CA LEU A 83 -3.22 -27.20 6.73
C LEU A 83 -2.88 -28.27 5.68
N SER A 84 -2.43 -29.46 6.10
CA SER A 84 -2.52 -30.67 5.28
C SER A 84 -3.96 -30.99 4.82
N LEU A 85 -4.97 -30.54 5.56
CA LEU A 85 -6.38 -30.77 5.29
C LEU A 85 -6.98 -29.71 4.36
N LEU A 86 -6.53 -28.46 4.41
CA LEU A 86 -6.95 -27.36 3.49
C LEU A 86 -6.12 -27.34 2.19
N HIS A 87 -5.79 -28.52 1.66
CA HIS A 87 -5.03 -28.72 0.43
C HIS A 87 -5.66 -28.11 -0.84
N ARG A 88 -6.91 -27.61 -0.76
CA ARG A 88 -7.64 -26.99 -1.88
C ARG A 88 -7.70 -25.47 -1.80
N LEU A 89 -7.19 -24.86 -0.74
CA LEU A 89 -7.28 -23.42 -0.55
C LEU A 89 -6.36 -22.72 -1.55
N GLU A 90 -6.96 -21.94 -2.45
CA GLU A 90 -6.29 -21.21 -3.53
C GLU A 90 -6.21 -19.72 -3.22
N GLU A 91 -7.17 -19.16 -2.48
CA GLU A 91 -7.19 -17.76 -2.08
C GLU A 91 -7.37 -17.65 -0.56
N LEU A 92 -6.41 -16.98 0.09
CA LEU A 92 -6.46 -16.66 1.51
C LEU A 92 -6.29 -15.15 1.68
N ASP A 93 -7.32 -14.51 2.18
CA ASP A 93 -7.35 -13.08 2.48
C ASP A 93 -7.64 -12.91 3.98
N LEU A 94 -6.69 -12.31 4.68
CA LEU A 94 -6.71 -12.02 6.11
C LEU A 94 -6.37 -10.55 6.37
N GLY A 95 -6.62 -9.68 5.38
CA GLY A 95 -6.32 -8.27 5.46
C GLY A 95 -7.04 -7.55 6.61
N ASN A 96 -6.47 -6.43 7.06
CA ASN A 96 -7.06 -5.57 8.09
C ASN A 96 -7.39 -6.35 9.39
N ASN A 97 -6.38 -6.97 9.98
CA ASN A 97 -6.50 -7.71 11.24
C ASN A 97 -5.37 -7.32 12.20
N GLU A 98 -5.12 -8.13 13.23
CA GLU A 98 -4.05 -7.92 14.21
C GLU A 98 -3.04 -9.09 14.22
N ILE A 99 -2.88 -9.77 13.08
CA ILE A 99 -2.05 -10.97 12.97
C ILE A 99 -0.58 -10.60 13.13
N TYR A 100 0.11 -11.28 14.05
CA TYR A 100 1.54 -11.05 14.32
C TYR A 100 2.45 -12.23 13.93
N ASN A 101 1.87 -13.40 13.60
CA ASN A 101 2.62 -14.57 13.13
C ASN A 101 1.79 -15.37 12.09
N LEU A 102 2.48 -16.01 11.14
CA LEU A 102 1.88 -16.86 10.10
C LEU A 102 2.48 -18.27 10.13
N GLU A 103 1.61 -19.28 10.07
CA GLU A 103 2.00 -20.67 9.87
C GLU A 103 1.31 -21.22 8.61
N ILE A 104 1.89 -20.97 7.44
CA ILE A 104 1.26 -21.27 6.14
C ILE A 104 2.09 -22.13 5.18
N GLY A 105 3.32 -22.51 5.54
CA GLY A 105 4.27 -23.15 4.61
C GLY A 105 3.83 -24.49 4.01
N SER A 106 2.76 -25.11 4.53
CA SER A 106 2.16 -26.34 4.00
C SER A 106 1.10 -26.11 2.91
N MET A 107 0.71 -24.86 2.63
CA MET A 107 -0.37 -24.49 1.70
C MET A 107 0.10 -24.50 0.23
N LYS A 108 0.34 -25.69 -0.31
CA LYS A 108 0.92 -25.85 -1.66
C LYS A 108 0.03 -25.38 -2.81
N SER A 109 -1.29 -25.32 -2.60
CA SER A 109 -2.27 -24.92 -3.63
C SER A 109 -2.60 -23.43 -3.59
N LEU A 110 -2.06 -22.69 -2.62
CA LEU A 110 -2.36 -21.28 -2.46
C LEU A 110 -1.80 -20.49 -3.64
N LEU A 111 -2.66 -19.73 -4.31
CA LEU A 111 -2.36 -18.86 -5.45
C LEU A 111 -2.26 -17.40 -4.98
N CYS A 112 -3.21 -16.95 -4.15
CA CYS A 112 -3.26 -15.59 -3.65
C CYS A 112 -3.23 -15.58 -2.13
N LEU A 113 -2.29 -14.82 -1.56
CA LEU A 113 -2.22 -14.54 -0.13
C LEU A 113 -2.26 -13.02 0.08
N ASP A 114 -3.29 -12.56 0.78
CA ASP A 114 -3.35 -11.19 1.31
C ASP A 114 -3.35 -11.23 2.84
N VAL A 115 -2.33 -10.61 3.43
CA VAL A 115 -2.18 -10.39 4.88
C VAL A 115 -1.84 -8.93 5.13
N SER A 116 -2.25 -8.03 4.23
CA SER A 116 -2.01 -6.60 4.36
C SER A 116 -2.72 -6.01 5.58
N GLU A 117 -2.25 -4.87 6.09
CA GLU A 117 -2.86 -4.19 7.24
C GLU A 117 -2.97 -5.10 8.47
N ASN A 118 -1.84 -5.68 8.87
CA ASN A 118 -1.71 -6.55 10.04
C ASN A 118 -0.54 -6.06 10.93
N LYS A 119 -0.07 -6.90 11.86
CA LYS A 119 1.01 -6.61 12.80
C LYS A 119 2.21 -7.56 12.62
N LEU A 120 2.43 -8.06 11.40
CA LEU A 120 3.50 -9.01 11.13
C LEU A 120 4.85 -8.32 11.25
N GLU A 121 5.73 -8.84 12.11
CA GLU A 121 7.12 -8.40 12.23
C GLU A 121 8.06 -9.18 11.32
N HIS A 122 7.72 -10.44 11.01
CA HIS A 122 8.50 -11.29 10.11
C HIS A 122 7.56 -12.15 9.25
N LEU A 123 8.04 -12.58 8.09
CA LEU A 123 7.43 -13.65 7.32
C LEU A 123 8.15 -14.98 7.62
N PRO A 124 7.44 -16.12 7.67
CA PRO A 124 8.04 -17.41 8.00
C PRO A 124 8.94 -17.93 6.87
N GLU A 125 10.07 -18.55 7.21
CA GLU A 125 10.98 -19.20 6.24
C GLU A 125 10.28 -20.30 5.42
N GLU A 126 9.29 -20.95 6.02
CA GLU A 126 8.47 -21.98 5.40
C GLU A 126 7.59 -21.45 4.27
N MET A 127 7.46 -20.13 4.09
CA MET A 127 6.73 -19.54 2.94
C MET A 127 7.29 -19.99 1.60
N GLY A 128 8.56 -20.40 1.53
CA GLY A 128 9.15 -21.02 0.34
C GLY A 128 8.47 -22.33 -0.10
N GLY A 129 7.62 -22.92 0.76
CA GLY A 129 6.78 -24.09 0.45
C GLY A 129 5.50 -23.76 -0.32
N LEU A 130 5.15 -22.48 -0.50
CA LEU A 130 3.96 -22.01 -1.24
C LEU A 130 4.19 -22.06 -2.76
N VAL A 131 4.45 -23.26 -3.28
CA VAL A 131 4.94 -23.49 -4.65
C VAL A 131 4.03 -23.01 -5.78
N SER A 132 2.74 -22.78 -5.50
CA SER A 132 1.75 -22.28 -6.47
C SER A 132 1.46 -20.78 -6.34
N LEU A 133 2.03 -20.09 -5.34
CA LEU A 133 1.71 -18.70 -5.03
C LEU A 133 2.05 -17.79 -6.21
N THR A 134 1.10 -16.93 -6.58
CA THR A 134 1.20 -15.94 -7.66
C THR A 134 1.18 -14.52 -7.16
N ASP A 135 0.37 -14.27 -6.14
CA ASP A 135 0.10 -12.94 -5.60
C ASP A 135 0.35 -12.98 -4.10
N LEU A 136 1.33 -12.18 -3.67
CA LEU A 136 1.67 -12.01 -2.26
C LEU A 136 1.51 -10.54 -1.89
N LEU A 137 0.53 -10.26 -1.04
CA LEU A 137 0.22 -8.92 -0.55
C LEU A 137 0.45 -8.90 0.97
N VAL A 138 1.47 -8.17 1.39
CA VAL A 138 1.89 -8.05 2.80
C VAL A 138 2.04 -6.58 3.21
N SER A 139 1.37 -5.68 2.50
CA SER A 139 1.52 -4.23 2.67
C SER A 139 1.03 -3.77 4.05
N GLN A 140 1.54 -2.63 4.54
CA GLN A 140 1.09 -2.05 5.83
C GLN A 140 1.23 -3.04 7.01
N ASN A 141 2.42 -3.58 7.18
CA ASN A 141 2.80 -4.43 8.31
C ASN A 141 4.03 -3.83 9.03
N LEU A 142 4.69 -4.61 9.88
CA LEU A 142 5.87 -4.20 10.65
C LEU A 142 7.14 -4.96 10.18
N ILE A 143 7.12 -5.53 8.98
CA ILE A 143 8.15 -6.47 8.52
C ILE A 143 9.48 -5.76 8.36
N ASP A 144 10.52 -6.25 9.04
CA ASP A 144 11.87 -5.66 9.04
C ASP A 144 12.86 -6.37 8.10
N ALA A 145 12.60 -7.64 7.79
CA ALA A 145 13.35 -8.46 6.84
C ALA A 145 12.44 -9.45 6.11
N LEU A 146 12.78 -9.75 4.85
CA LEU A 146 12.19 -10.88 4.12
C LEU A 146 13.02 -12.14 4.34
N PRO A 147 12.38 -13.33 4.49
CA PRO A 147 13.09 -14.59 4.67
C PRO A 147 13.81 -15.03 3.38
N GLU A 148 14.89 -15.80 3.53
CA GLU A 148 15.62 -16.40 2.41
C GLU A 148 14.72 -17.33 1.58
N GLY A 149 13.74 -17.96 2.24
CA GLY A 149 12.70 -18.78 1.64
C GLY A 149 11.93 -18.10 0.50
N ILE A 150 11.89 -16.77 0.41
CA ILE A 150 11.22 -16.05 -0.69
C ILE A 150 11.77 -16.49 -2.07
N GLY A 151 13.08 -16.72 -2.18
CA GLY A 151 13.73 -17.16 -3.41
C GLY A 151 13.39 -18.60 -3.82
N LYS A 152 12.68 -19.35 -2.99
CA LYS A 152 12.17 -20.69 -3.32
C LYS A 152 10.83 -20.65 -4.04
N LEU A 153 10.18 -19.49 -4.14
CA LEU A 153 8.99 -19.25 -4.98
C LEU A 153 9.35 -19.22 -6.49
N ARG A 154 10.37 -19.99 -6.88
CA ARG A 154 11.09 -20.01 -8.16
C ARG A 154 10.70 -21.14 -9.10
N ARG A 155 11.02 -20.97 -10.39
CA ARG A 155 10.65 -21.91 -11.46
C ARG A 155 11.26 -23.29 -11.30
N LEU A 156 10.47 -24.21 -10.74
CA LEU A 156 10.85 -25.62 -10.55
C LEU A 156 10.39 -26.56 -11.68
N ILE A 157 10.05 -26.05 -12.89
CA ILE A 157 9.70 -26.75 -14.17
C ILE A 157 8.23 -26.54 -14.61
N GLY A 158 8.00 -26.29 -15.92
CA GLY A 158 6.68 -26.34 -16.57
C GLY A 158 5.72 -25.16 -16.31
N LYS A 159 4.54 -25.19 -16.95
CA LYS A 159 3.43 -24.19 -17.02
C LYS A 159 2.78 -23.80 -15.67
N LEU A 160 3.45 -23.99 -14.54
CA LEU A 160 2.91 -23.62 -13.23
C LEU A 160 2.85 -22.10 -13.07
N LYS A 161 1.75 -21.60 -12.50
CA LYS A 161 1.62 -20.20 -12.06
C LYS A 161 2.57 -19.95 -10.87
N ARG A 162 3.14 -18.76 -10.77
CA ARG A 162 4.31 -18.45 -9.95
C ARG A 162 4.22 -17.04 -9.41
N LEU A 163 5.03 -16.71 -8.40
CA LEU A 163 5.03 -15.38 -7.80
C LEU A 163 5.31 -14.36 -8.91
N SER A 164 4.28 -13.61 -9.24
CA SER A 164 4.22 -12.64 -10.32
C SER A 164 4.05 -11.24 -9.73
N ASN A 165 3.24 -11.14 -8.69
CA ASN A 165 2.94 -9.87 -8.03
C ASN A 165 3.33 -9.99 -6.56
N PHE A 166 4.27 -9.15 -6.14
CA PHE A 166 4.66 -9.04 -4.76
C PHE A 166 4.54 -7.59 -4.31
N ASN A 167 3.67 -7.35 -3.33
CA ASN A 167 3.54 -6.05 -2.70
C ASN A 167 3.90 -6.15 -1.22
N CYS A 168 4.97 -5.47 -0.81
CA CYS A 168 5.39 -5.29 0.57
C CYS A 168 5.54 -3.81 0.94
N ASP A 169 4.75 -2.93 0.33
CA ASP A 169 4.70 -1.50 0.60
C ASP A 169 4.44 -1.23 2.10
N ARG A 170 4.96 -0.10 2.62
CA ARG A 170 4.70 0.38 3.98
C ARG A 170 5.05 -0.66 5.05
N ASN A 171 6.29 -1.13 5.01
CA ASN A 171 6.88 -2.00 6.02
C ASN A 171 8.11 -1.31 6.63
N ARG A 172 9.00 -2.09 7.26
CA ARG A 172 10.23 -1.60 7.91
C ARG A 172 11.48 -2.21 7.29
N LEU A 173 11.39 -2.73 6.06
CA LEU A 173 12.47 -3.47 5.41
C LEU A 173 13.72 -2.60 5.30
N ALA A 174 14.81 -3.03 5.92
CA ALA A 174 16.11 -2.35 5.86
C ALA A 174 16.95 -2.80 4.64
N SER A 175 16.74 -4.03 4.18
CA SER A 175 17.38 -4.60 3.00
C SER A 175 16.47 -5.65 2.36
N LEU A 176 16.79 -6.04 1.13
CA LEU A 176 16.22 -7.20 0.47
C LEU A 176 17.24 -8.36 0.49
N PRO A 177 16.82 -9.61 0.72
CA PRO A 177 17.70 -10.76 0.63
C PRO A 177 18.13 -11.00 -0.82
N LYS A 178 19.35 -11.50 -1.04
CA LYS A 178 19.85 -11.85 -2.39
C LYS A 178 18.98 -12.91 -3.08
N GLU A 179 18.31 -13.74 -2.29
CA GLU A 179 17.38 -14.80 -2.70
C GLU A 179 16.19 -14.25 -3.49
N ILE A 180 15.89 -12.94 -3.41
CA ILE A 180 14.87 -12.31 -4.25
C ILE A 180 15.14 -12.55 -5.75
N GLY A 181 16.40 -12.68 -6.14
CA GLY A 181 16.79 -13.04 -7.51
C GLY A 181 16.28 -14.42 -7.97
N GLY A 182 15.98 -15.32 -7.03
CA GLY A 182 15.33 -16.60 -7.30
C GLY A 182 13.89 -16.46 -7.80
N CYS A 183 13.23 -15.33 -7.57
CA CYS A 183 11.87 -15.05 -8.06
C CYS A 183 11.87 -14.71 -9.56
N CYS A 184 12.40 -15.60 -10.41
CA CYS A 184 12.62 -15.38 -11.85
C CYS A 184 11.35 -15.10 -12.67
N SER A 185 10.16 -15.17 -12.07
CA SER A 185 8.87 -14.91 -12.73
C SER A 185 8.14 -13.71 -12.14
N LEU A 186 8.76 -13.00 -11.20
CA LEU A 186 8.23 -11.79 -10.60
C LEU A 186 8.11 -10.72 -11.69
N ASN A 187 6.90 -10.20 -11.88
CA ASN A 187 6.57 -9.23 -12.92
C ASN A 187 6.44 -7.82 -12.34
N VAL A 188 5.73 -7.73 -11.21
CA VAL A 188 5.47 -6.52 -10.46
C VAL A 188 6.00 -6.71 -9.04
N PHE A 189 6.92 -5.84 -8.64
CA PHE A 189 7.41 -5.78 -7.28
C PHE A 189 7.26 -4.36 -6.73
N CYS A 190 6.48 -4.23 -5.66
CA CYS A 190 6.29 -2.97 -4.96
C CYS A 190 6.81 -3.10 -3.53
N VAL A 191 7.73 -2.20 -3.15
CA VAL A 191 8.35 -2.10 -1.82
C VAL A 191 8.43 -0.62 -1.41
N ARG A 192 7.40 0.15 -1.72
CA ARG A 192 7.32 1.58 -1.38
C ARG A 192 7.36 1.81 0.12
N GLU A 193 7.77 3.01 0.51
CA GLU A 193 7.68 3.48 1.91
C GLU A 193 8.28 2.48 2.91
N ASN A 194 9.48 1.99 2.61
CA ASN A 194 10.27 1.10 3.45
C ASN A 194 11.56 1.82 3.91
N ARG A 195 12.57 1.08 4.38
CA ARG A 195 13.84 1.64 4.89
C ARG A 195 15.04 1.11 4.11
N LEU A 196 14.85 0.69 2.86
CA LEU A 196 15.91 0.10 2.05
C LEU A 196 17.01 1.14 1.79
N THR A 197 18.25 0.77 2.08
CA THR A 197 19.44 1.59 1.77
C THR A 197 20.11 1.17 0.47
N ARG A 198 19.91 -0.10 0.08
CA ARG A 198 20.47 -0.71 -1.13
C ARG A 198 19.51 -1.72 -1.74
N ILE A 199 19.66 -1.95 -3.04
CA ILE A 199 19.04 -3.06 -3.77
C ILE A 199 20.13 -4.11 -4.06
N PRO A 200 19.91 -5.41 -3.77
CA PRO A 200 20.88 -6.46 -4.07
C PRO A 200 21.05 -6.64 -5.58
N SER A 201 22.27 -6.95 -6.03
CA SER A 201 22.56 -7.09 -7.47
C SER A 201 21.83 -8.29 -8.10
N GLU A 202 21.49 -9.28 -7.28
CA GLU A 202 20.72 -10.47 -7.65
C GLU A 202 19.29 -10.17 -8.09
N ILE A 203 18.74 -8.97 -7.83
CA ILE A 203 17.45 -8.56 -8.39
C ILE A 203 17.40 -8.71 -9.92
N SER A 204 18.55 -8.58 -10.58
CA SER A 204 18.73 -8.80 -12.02
C SER A 204 18.40 -10.22 -12.49
N GLN A 205 18.35 -11.19 -11.58
CA GLN A 205 17.97 -12.58 -11.87
C GLN A 205 16.44 -12.76 -11.90
N ALA A 206 15.67 -11.78 -11.39
CA ALA A 206 14.23 -11.69 -11.60
C ALA A 206 13.94 -11.25 -13.06
N SER A 207 14.29 -12.11 -14.02
CA SER A 207 14.39 -11.77 -15.45
C SER A 207 13.08 -11.30 -16.10
N GLU A 208 11.94 -11.61 -15.48
CA GLU A 208 10.61 -11.20 -15.94
C GLU A 208 10.09 -9.94 -15.21
N LEU A 209 10.94 -9.26 -14.42
CA LEU A 209 10.57 -8.06 -13.69
C LEU A 209 10.40 -6.91 -14.69
N HIS A 210 9.20 -6.36 -14.74
CA HIS A 210 8.82 -5.28 -15.65
C HIS A 210 8.44 -4.01 -14.91
N VAL A 211 7.87 -4.13 -13.71
CA VAL A 211 7.50 -2.99 -12.86
C VAL A 211 8.18 -3.17 -11.52
N PHE A 212 9.06 -2.23 -11.18
CA PHE A 212 9.72 -2.20 -9.89
C PHE A 212 9.49 -0.85 -9.23
N ASP A 213 8.92 -0.86 -8.04
CA ASP A 213 8.57 0.34 -7.31
C ASP A 213 9.25 0.35 -5.94
N VAL A 214 10.22 1.25 -5.78
CA VAL A 214 11.02 1.42 -4.58
C VAL A 214 10.89 2.83 -4.01
N SER A 215 9.86 3.60 -4.41
CA SER A 215 9.70 4.98 -3.98
C SER A 215 9.56 5.11 -2.46
N GLY A 216 10.12 6.17 -1.88
CA GLY A 216 10.04 6.37 -0.42
C GLY A 216 10.97 5.44 0.38
N ASN A 217 12.07 4.98 -0.23
CA ASN A 217 13.18 4.28 0.43
C ASN A 217 14.44 5.14 0.47
N ARG A 218 15.43 4.73 1.27
CA ARG A 218 16.67 5.50 1.56
C ARG A 218 17.80 5.18 0.56
N LEU A 219 17.44 4.94 -0.70
CA LEU A 219 18.39 4.49 -1.72
C LEU A 219 19.25 5.68 -2.19
N LEU A 220 20.57 5.58 -1.98
CA LEU A 220 21.54 6.52 -2.55
C LEU A 220 22.00 6.07 -3.94
N HIS A 221 22.15 4.75 -4.09
CA HIS A 221 22.70 4.10 -5.27
C HIS A 221 21.84 2.91 -5.67
N LEU A 222 21.83 2.63 -6.97
CA LEU A 222 21.22 1.45 -7.55
C LEU A 222 22.31 0.54 -8.16
N PRO A 223 22.18 -0.79 -8.09
CA PRO A 223 23.17 -1.68 -8.69
C PRO A 223 23.10 -1.60 -10.22
N VAL A 224 24.26 -1.56 -10.89
CA VAL A 224 24.34 -1.55 -12.36
C VAL A 224 23.69 -2.78 -12.99
N SER A 225 23.57 -3.87 -12.25
CA SER A 225 22.86 -5.08 -12.71
C SER A 225 21.38 -4.82 -13.02
N LEU A 226 20.75 -3.75 -12.52
CA LEU A 226 19.39 -3.37 -12.93
C LEU A 226 19.27 -3.05 -14.42
N THR A 227 20.35 -2.63 -15.07
CA THR A 227 20.36 -2.35 -16.53
C THR A 227 20.16 -3.59 -17.39
N THR A 228 20.33 -4.80 -16.82
CA THR A 228 20.10 -6.06 -17.55
C THR A 228 18.62 -6.42 -17.64
N LEU A 229 17.79 -5.85 -16.76
CA LEU A 229 16.35 -6.06 -16.75
C LEU A 229 15.67 -5.20 -17.82
N ARG A 230 14.62 -5.75 -18.44
CA ARG A 230 13.78 -5.03 -19.41
C ARG A 230 12.62 -4.32 -18.71
N LEU A 231 12.95 -3.47 -17.74
CA LEU A 231 11.95 -2.72 -16.97
C LEU A 231 11.13 -1.81 -17.89
N LYS A 232 9.82 -1.86 -17.71
CA LYS A 232 8.85 -0.91 -18.30
C LYS A 232 8.60 0.26 -17.36
N ALA A 233 8.77 0.04 -16.06
CA ALA A 233 8.66 1.05 -15.03
C ALA A 233 9.61 0.76 -13.86
N LEU A 234 10.30 1.79 -13.41
CA LEU A 234 11.12 1.90 -12.22
C LEU A 234 10.81 3.21 -11.50
N TRP A 235 10.11 3.10 -10.37
CA TRP A 235 9.75 4.25 -9.54
C TRP A 235 10.72 4.41 -8.38
N LEU A 236 11.36 5.58 -8.30
CA LEU A 236 12.31 5.94 -7.25
C LEU A 236 11.76 7.02 -6.30
N SER A 237 10.73 7.76 -6.72
CA SER A 237 10.07 8.81 -5.92
C SER A 237 8.57 8.84 -6.21
N GLU A 238 7.77 9.24 -5.22
CA GLU A 238 6.31 9.36 -5.34
C GLU A 238 5.89 10.43 -6.35
N ASN A 239 6.70 11.49 -6.50
CA ASN A 239 6.43 12.62 -7.41
C ASN A 239 7.12 12.47 -8.76
N GLN A 240 7.56 11.26 -9.12
CA GLN A 240 8.21 11.00 -10.39
C GLN A 240 7.20 11.14 -11.54
N SER A 241 7.52 11.95 -12.55
CA SER A 241 6.58 12.26 -13.65
C SER A 241 6.57 11.21 -14.76
N GLN A 242 7.63 10.40 -14.87
CA GLN A 242 7.78 9.34 -15.86
C GLN A 242 8.25 8.05 -15.19
N PRO A 243 7.78 6.88 -15.61
CA PRO A 243 8.11 5.62 -14.96
C PRO A 243 9.55 5.14 -15.19
N LEU A 244 10.31 5.69 -16.14
CA LEU A 244 11.70 5.29 -16.38
C LEU A 244 12.59 6.53 -16.39
N LEU A 245 13.78 6.40 -15.80
CA LEU A 245 14.76 7.47 -15.70
C LEU A 245 16.02 7.10 -16.49
N THR A 246 16.72 8.11 -16.97
CA THR A 246 18.08 7.95 -17.52
C THR A 246 19.06 7.89 -16.36
N PHE A 247 19.85 6.83 -16.29
CA PHE A 247 20.85 6.64 -15.24
C PHE A 247 22.22 7.12 -15.68
N GLN A 248 22.97 7.70 -14.74
CA GLN A 248 24.39 7.97 -14.90
C GLN A 248 25.19 6.90 -14.14
N ASN A 249 26.32 6.49 -14.69
CA ASN A 249 27.23 5.57 -14.00
C ASN A 249 28.03 6.36 -12.97
N ASP A 250 28.09 5.83 -11.75
CA ASP A 250 28.89 6.34 -10.66
C ASP A 250 29.63 5.18 -9.95
N ILE A 251 30.38 5.48 -8.90
CA ILE A 251 30.99 4.49 -8.01
C ILE A 251 30.36 4.68 -6.64
N ASP A 252 29.73 3.62 -6.11
CA ASP A 252 29.21 3.63 -4.75
C ASP A 252 30.39 3.74 -3.76
N PRO A 253 30.45 4.79 -2.92
CA PRO A 253 31.58 5.02 -2.01
C PRO A 253 31.66 3.99 -0.88
N GLU A 254 30.56 3.30 -0.55
CA GLU A 254 30.54 2.31 0.53
C GLU A 254 31.01 0.93 0.03
N SER A 255 30.63 0.53 -1.19
CA SER A 255 31.00 -0.77 -1.77
C SER A 255 32.21 -0.72 -2.72
N GLY A 256 32.53 0.44 -3.29
CA GLY A 256 33.52 0.62 -4.35
C GLY A 256 33.10 0.07 -5.72
N GLU A 257 31.86 -0.40 -5.87
CA GLU A 257 31.33 -0.96 -7.11
C GLU A 257 30.71 0.11 -8.01
N LYS A 258 30.63 -0.17 -9.32
CA LYS A 258 29.88 0.69 -10.23
C LYS A 258 28.40 0.68 -9.84
N SER A 259 27.84 1.87 -9.68
CA SER A 259 26.45 2.09 -9.33
C SER A 259 25.77 3.01 -10.33
N LEU A 260 24.44 3.06 -10.25
CA LEU A 260 23.63 4.02 -10.97
C LEU A 260 23.14 5.06 -9.96
N VAL A 261 23.31 6.33 -10.31
CA VAL A 261 22.74 7.46 -9.56
C VAL A 261 21.66 8.11 -10.42
N ASN A 262 20.61 8.55 -9.76
CA ASN A 262 19.53 9.31 -10.37
C ASN A 262 19.72 10.79 -10.01
N ASP A 263 19.53 11.69 -10.97
CA ASP A 263 19.64 13.15 -10.75
C ASP A 263 18.51 13.71 -9.86
N MET A 264 17.51 12.91 -9.49
CA MET A 264 16.38 13.32 -8.62
C MET A 264 16.62 13.07 -7.13
N VAL A 265 17.86 13.13 -6.62
CA VAL A 265 18.10 12.99 -5.17
C VAL A 265 17.37 14.12 -4.45
N ASP A 266 16.29 13.74 -3.77
CA ASP A 266 15.41 14.62 -3.03
C ASP A 266 16.11 14.95 -1.70
N ASP A 267 16.39 16.23 -1.44
CA ASP A 267 17.01 16.75 -0.20
C ASP A 267 16.13 16.57 1.06
N THR A 268 15.16 15.65 1.03
CA THR A 268 14.11 15.48 2.04
C THR A 268 14.49 14.55 3.19
N TRP A 269 15.67 13.93 3.15
CA TRP A 269 16.08 12.84 4.05
C TRP A 269 16.84 13.28 5.31
N ASP A 270 16.87 14.57 5.61
CA ASP A 270 17.39 15.06 6.89
C ASP A 270 16.34 14.84 8.00
N ASP A 271 16.68 14.08 9.06
CA ASP A 271 15.79 13.76 10.19
C ASP A 271 15.26 15.02 10.92
N LYS A 272 15.85 16.20 10.67
CA LYS A 272 15.30 17.50 11.07
C LYS A 272 14.04 17.92 10.30
N ALA A 273 13.74 17.34 9.15
CA ALA A 273 12.65 17.75 8.26
C ALA A 273 11.24 17.37 8.80
N MET A 274 11.13 16.38 9.69
CA MET A 274 9.87 16.03 10.38
C MET A 274 9.35 17.14 11.33
N LYS A 275 10.11 18.23 11.53
CA LYS A 275 9.68 19.42 12.28
C LYS A 275 9.75 20.72 11.49
N ARG A 276 10.05 20.70 10.18
CA ARG A 276 10.09 21.92 9.38
C ARG A 276 8.69 22.27 8.87
N ILE A 277 7.95 23.04 9.67
CA ILE A 277 7.01 24.00 9.09
C ILE A 277 7.86 24.90 8.19
N SER A 278 7.67 24.76 6.88
CA SER A 278 8.42 25.50 5.86
C SER A 278 7.93 26.95 5.84
N ALA A 279 8.47 27.76 6.75
CA ALA A 279 8.32 29.21 6.69
C ALA A 279 9.42 29.75 5.77
N ILE A 280 9.03 30.31 4.63
CA ILE A 280 9.93 31.12 3.81
C ILE A 280 10.08 32.46 4.55
N HIS A 281 11.29 32.78 5.01
CA HIS A 281 11.63 34.11 5.50
C HIS A 281 12.26 34.89 4.35
N PHE A 282 11.63 35.99 3.96
CA PHE A 282 12.28 37.01 3.16
C PHE A 282 13.01 37.95 4.12
N LEU A 283 14.31 38.16 3.88
CA LEU A 283 15.05 39.26 4.47
C LEU A 283 14.66 40.49 3.66
N ASP A 284 13.74 41.30 4.19
CA ASP A 284 13.64 42.69 3.76
C ASP A 284 14.43 43.52 4.77
N ASP A 285 15.56 44.04 4.30
CA ASP A 285 16.31 45.11 4.95
C ASP A 285 15.47 46.38 4.85
N ASN A 286 14.56 46.61 5.81
CA ASN A 286 14.10 47.93 6.21
C ASN A 286 13.49 47.83 7.62
N ASP A 287 14.15 48.51 8.55
CA ASP A 287 13.65 48.79 9.89
C ASP A 287 12.37 49.63 9.78
N ASP A 288 11.21 49.02 10.04
CA ASP A 288 10.04 49.75 10.53
C ASP A 288 9.22 48.80 11.43
N GLU A 289 9.06 49.24 12.67
CA GLU A 289 8.30 48.58 13.74
C GLU A 289 6.80 48.51 13.36
N ASP A 290 6.30 47.32 13.03
CA ASP A 290 4.91 46.92 13.27
C ASP A 290 4.78 45.39 13.18
N ASP A 291 4.66 44.77 14.36
CA ASP A 291 4.56 43.33 14.56
C ASP A 291 3.20 42.76 14.13
N GLU A 292 3.03 42.46 12.84
CA GLU A 292 2.13 41.39 12.40
C GLU A 292 2.63 40.75 11.08
N LYS A 293 3.82 40.12 11.14
CA LYS A 293 4.39 39.38 9.99
C LYS A 293 3.44 38.25 9.55
N GLY A 294 2.82 38.44 8.38
CA GLY A 294 1.94 37.50 7.71
C GLY A 294 2.55 36.11 7.56
N ARG A 295 2.12 35.19 8.42
CA ARG A 295 2.52 33.78 8.37
C ARG A 295 1.70 33.06 7.29
N LEU A 296 2.25 32.93 6.09
CA LEU A 296 1.65 32.11 5.04
C LEU A 296 1.66 30.64 5.45
N MET A 297 0.48 30.08 5.71
CA MET A 297 0.30 28.67 6.04
C MET A 297 0.13 27.86 4.75
N ARG A 298 1.00 26.85 4.54
CA ARG A 298 0.82 25.88 3.45
C ARG A 298 -0.44 25.06 3.71
N GLN A 299 -1.43 25.21 2.85
CA GLN A 299 -2.59 24.31 2.76
C GLN A 299 -2.39 23.34 1.60
N ALA A 300 -2.95 22.15 1.71
CA ALA A 300 -2.92 21.17 0.62
C ALA A 300 -3.46 21.80 -0.67
N THR A 301 -2.78 21.56 -1.80
CA THR A 301 -3.26 22.00 -3.11
C THR A 301 -4.62 21.35 -3.38
N PRO A 302 -5.71 22.13 -3.57
CA PRO A 302 -7.04 21.57 -3.74
C PRO A 302 -7.10 20.61 -4.95
N HIS A 303 -7.94 19.58 -4.87
CA HIS A 303 -8.08 18.60 -5.94
C HIS A 303 -8.49 19.30 -7.26
N PRO A 304 -8.13 18.81 -8.47
CA PRO A 304 -8.41 19.51 -9.74
C PRO A 304 -9.88 19.91 -9.96
N GLY A 305 -10.83 19.18 -9.38
CA GLY A 305 -12.25 19.55 -9.37
C GLY A 305 -12.58 20.76 -8.49
N GLU A 306 -11.92 20.87 -7.34
CA GLU A 306 -12.04 22.01 -6.42
C GLU A 306 -11.40 23.26 -7.04
N LEU A 307 -10.24 23.12 -7.68
CA LEU A 307 -9.58 24.20 -8.43
C LEU A 307 -10.46 24.78 -9.54
N LYS A 308 -11.19 23.94 -10.29
CA LYS A 308 -12.15 24.41 -11.30
C LYS A 308 -13.31 25.18 -10.67
N THR A 309 -13.78 24.74 -9.51
CA THR A 309 -14.88 25.38 -8.77
C THR A 309 -14.43 26.71 -8.19
N MET A 310 -13.24 26.77 -7.59
CA MET A 310 -12.61 27.99 -7.08
C MET A 310 -12.33 28.98 -8.20
N LYS A 311 -11.81 28.52 -9.35
CA LYS A 311 -11.61 29.37 -10.54
C LYS A 311 -12.93 30.02 -10.97
N LYS A 312 -14.02 29.23 -11.04
CA LYS A 312 -15.35 29.75 -11.40
C LYS A 312 -15.88 30.74 -10.36
N ALA A 313 -15.65 30.49 -9.07
CA ALA A 313 -16.04 31.41 -8.00
C ALA A 313 -15.29 32.75 -8.09
N VAL A 314 -13.97 32.71 -8.33
CA VAL A 314 -13.14 33.91 -8.50
C VAL A 314 -13.53 34.69 -9.76
N GLU A 315 -13.81 34.00 -10.86
CA GLU A 315 -14.29 34.64 -12.10
C GLU A 315 -15.64 35.33 -11.90
N ASN A 316 -16.55 34.73 -11.13
CA ASN A 316 -17.83 35.35 -10.78
C ASN A 316 -17.63 36.58 -9.88
N LEU A 317 -16.82 36.46 -8.82
CA LEU A 317 -16.51 37.56 -7.93
C LEU A 317 -15.88 38.75 -8.67
N ARG A 318 -15.00 38.46 -9.64
CA ARG A 318 -14.39 39.49 -10.49
C ARG A 318 -15.42 40.17 -11.40
N LYS A 319 -16.40 39.42 -11.93
CA LYS A 319 -17.51 39.99 -12.70
C LYS A 319 -18.39 40.88 -11.84
N ASP A 320 -18.71 40.46 -10.62
CA ASP A 320 -19.53 41.22 -9.67
C ASP A 320 -18.82 42.51 -9.23
N LEU A 321 -17.51 42.44 -8.97
CA LEU A 321 -16.70 43.63 -8.63
C LEU A 321 -16.62 44.63 -9.79
N ASN A 322 -16.51 44.14 -11.02
CA ASN A 322 -16.51 44.99 -12.21
C ASN A 322 -17.90 45.60 -12.47
N ALA A 323 -18.98 44.86 -12.22
CA ALA A 323 -20.34 45.38 -12.30
C ALA A 323 -20.62 46.44 -11.21
N ALA A 324 -20.11 46.24 -10.00
CA ALA A 324 -20.19 47.21 -8.91
C ALA A 324 -19.41 48.50 -9.23
N LYS A 325 -18.21 48.38 -9.81
CA LYS A 325 -17.43 49.54 -10.29
C LYS A 325 -18.13 50.29 -11.43
N ALA A 326 -18.83 49.59 -12.32
CA ALA A 326 -19.62 50.22 -13.38
C ALA A 326 -20.84 51.00 -12.82
N LEU A 327 -21.47 50.50 -11.75
CA LEU A 327 -22.56 51.19 -11.05
C LEU A 327 -22.08 52.43 -10.28
N ASP A 328 -20.89 52.39 -9.69
CA ASP A 328 -20.30 53.52 -8.95
C ASP A 328 -19.81 54.63 -9.91
N SER A 329 -19.32 54.24 -11.09
CA SER A 329 -18.94 55.19 -12.16
C SER A 329 -20.15 55.98 -12.68
N ASN A 330 -21.35 55.37 -12.71
CA ASN A 330 -22.60 56.03 -13.11
C ASN A 330 -23.17 56.99 -12.04
N LYS A 331 -22.72 56.94 -10.78
CA LYS A 331 -23.14 57.93 -9.76
C LYS A 331 -22.36 59.24 -9.83
N ASN A 332 -21.14 59.22 -10.36
CA ASN A 332 -20.32 60.43 -10.50
C ASN A 332 -20.65 61.27 -11.75
N GLU A 333 -21.36 60.72 -12.74
CA GLU A 333 -21.83 61.49 -13.90
C GLU A 333 -23.15 62.26 -13.64
N VAL A 334 -23.94 61.90 -12.62
CA VAL A 334 -25.22 62.58 -12.33
C VAL A 334 -25.05 63.88 -11.51
N ASN A 335 -23.90 64.09 -10.86
CA ASN A 335 -23.66 65.29 -10.04
C ASN A 335 -22.95 66.45 -10.78
N ASN A 336 -22.63 66.30 -12.08
CA ASN A 336 -21.93 67.31 -12.87
C ASN A 336 -22.72 67.82 -14.09
N ALA A 337 -24.05 67.76 -14.04
CA ALA A 337 -24.91 68.42 -15.02
C ALA A 337 -25.76 69.52 -14.37
N THR A 338 -25.46 70.76 -14.79
CA THR A 338 -26.33 71.95 -14.83
C THR A 338 -26.75 72.65 -13.53
N VAL A 339 -26.07 73.76 -13.21
CA VAL A 339 -26.74 75.08 -13.08
C VAL A 339 -25.86 76.15 -13.72
N THR A 340 -26.20 76.54 -14.95
CA THR A 340 -25.93 77.88 -15.50
C THR A 340 -27.09 78.23 -16.41
N THR A 341 -27.92 79.18 -15.99
CA THR A 341 -28.73 80.00 -16.89
C THR A 341 -28.75 81.43 -16.34
N SER A 342 -28.28 82.35 -17.16
CA SER A 342 -28.35 83.80 -17.07
C SER A 342 -29.71 84.29 -17.57
N VAL A 343 -30.35 85.21 -16.84
CA VAL A 343 -30.58 86.64 -17.17
C VAL A 343 -30.84 87.38 -15.85
#